data_AF-A0A6N7GQ47-F1
#
_entry.id   AF-A0A6N7GQ47-F1
#
_cell.length_a   1.000
_cell.length_b   1.000
_cell.length_c   1.000
_cell.angle_alpha   90.00
_cell.angle_beta   90.00
_cell.angle_gamma   90.00
#
_symmetry.space_group_name_H-M   'P 1'
#
loop_
_entity.id
_entity.type
_entity.pdbx_description
1 polymer ?
#
loop_
_entity_poly.entity_id
_entity_poly.type
_entity_poly.pdbx_seq_one_letter_code
_entity_poly.pdbx_strand_id
1 'polypeptide(L)' 'MLARKKPGPKPTGKGHTVGVRLQPPLLKVLDRWIAEQSKPRPSRPEAVRRLIEKALADD' A
#
# COMPACT_ATOMS: atom_id res chain seq x y z
N MET A 1 24.93 -25.29 -18.89
CA MET A 1 25.24 -24.14 -18.01
C MET A 1 23.97 -23.31 -17.86
N LEU A 2 23.24 -23.38 -16.73
CA LEU A 2 22.04 -22.55 -16.54
C LEU A 2 22.47 -21.09 -16.35
N ALA A 3 22.00 -20.20 -17.22
CA ALA A 3 22.25 -18.77 -17.09
C ALA A 3 21.72 -18.26 -15.74
N ARG A 4 22.61 -17.76 -14.88
CA ARG A 4 22.23 -17.12 -13.60
C ARG A 4 21.37 -15.90 -13.91
N LYS A 5 20.10 -15.93 -13.51
CA LYS A 5 19.19 -14.79 -13.62
C LYS A 5 19.80 -13.59 -12.90
N LYS A 6 19.80 -12.42 -13.54
CA LYS A 6 20.21 -11.16 -12.92
C LYS A 6 19.31 -10.92 -11.70
N PRO A 7 19.88 -10.64 -10.50
CA PRO A 7 19.07 -10.29 -9.35
C PRO A 7 18.22 -9.06 -9.67
N GLY A 8 16.96 -9.10 -9.23
CA GLY A 8 16.03 -7.98 -9.40
C GLY A 8 16.52 -6.71 -8.70
N PRO A 9 15.88 -5.56 -8.97
CA PRO A 9 16.22 -4.29 -8.32
C PRO A 9 16.23 -4.44 -6.79
N LYS A 10 17.15 -3.73 -6.13
CA LYS A 10 17.32 -3.75 -4.66
C LYS A 10 15.96 -3.53 -3.98
N PRO A 11 15.62 -4.31 -2.94
CA PRO A 11 14.37 -4.09 -2.21
C PRO A 11 14.38 -2.66 -1.67
N THR A 12 13.38 -1.87 -2.04
CA THR A 12 13.30 -0.43 -1.76
C THR A 12 13.09 -0.07 -0.29
N GLY A 13 13.25 -1.04 0.63
CA GLY A 13 13.90 -0.87 1.93
C GLY A 13 13.35 0.19 2.89
N LYS A 14 12.12 0.67 2.71
CA LYS A 14 11.45 1.56 3.65
C LYS A 14 10.17 0.91 4.14
N GLY A 15 10.24 0.31 5.33
CA GLY A 15 9.13 -0.32 6.04
C GLY A 15 9.05 -1.85 5.91
N HIS A 16 8.33 -2.47 6.84
CA HIS A 16 8.01 -3.90 6.80
C HIS A 16 6.77 -4.13 5.93
N THR A 17 6.78 -5.15 5.07
CA THR A 17 5.62 -5.50 4.25
C THR A 17 4.60 -6.25 5.10
N VAL A 18 3.42 -5.67 5.28
CA VAL A 18 2.29 -6.33 5.94
C VAL A 18 1.35 -6.86 4.86
N GLY A 19 1.37 -8.17 4.62
CA GLY A 19 0.53 -8.83 3.61
C GLY A 19 -0.89 -9.09 4.14
N VAL A 20 -1.76 -8.07 4.14
CA VAL A 20 -3.16 -8.21 4.57
C VAL A 20 -4.05 -8.64 3.40
N ARG A 21 -4.91 -9.65 3.63
CA ARG A 21 -5.97 -10.02 2.68
C ARG A 21 -7.22 -9.20 2.98
N LEU A 22 -7.52 -8.24 2.11
CA LEU A 22 -8.75 -7.43 2.20
C LEU A 22 -9.85 -8.06 1.33
N GLN A 23 -11.05 -8.17 1.87
CA GLN A 23 -12.21 -8.66 1.13
C GLN A 23 -12.67 -7.64 0.08
N PRO A 24 -13.30 -8.07 -1.04
CA PRO A 24 -13.78 -7.18 -2.11
C PRO A 24 -14.61 -5.97 -1.65
N PRO A 25 -15.56 -6.06 -0.70
CA PRO A 25 -16.31 -4.89 -0.25
C PRO A 25 -15.40 -3.83 0.40
N LEU A 26 -14.43 -4.26 1.22
CA LEU A 26 -13.50 -3.36 1.88
C LEU A 26 -12.55 -2.69 0.87
N LEU A 27 -12.12 -3.43 -0.15
CA LEU A 27 -11.32 -2.87 -1.25
C LEU A 27 -12.08 -1.79 -2.02
N LYS A 28 -13.38 -1.99 -2.30
CA LYS A 28 -14.21 -0.97 -2.97
C LYS A 28 -14.31 0.32 -2.16
N VAL A 29 -14.46 0.21 -0.84
CA VAL A 29 -14.50 1.36 0.06
C VAL A 29 -13.15 2.11 0.05
N LEU A 30 -12.04 1.37 0.08
CA LEU A 30 -10.69 1.94 0.00
C LEU A 30 -10.46 2.66 -1.35
N ASP A 31 -10.81 2.03 -2.47
CA ASP A 31 -10.66 2.63 -3.80
C ASP A 31 -11.53 3.89 -3.96
N ARG A 32 -12.75 3.91 -3.39
CA ARG A 32 -13.60 5.12 -3.33
C ARG A 32 -12.91 6.24 -2.56
N TRP A 33 -12.41 5.94 -1.37
CA TRP A 33 -11.70 6.92 -0.54
C TRP A 33 -10.46 7.50 -1.25
N ILE A 34 -9.71 6.68 -2.00
CA ILE A 34 -8.58 7.13 -2.83
C ILE A 34 -9.03 8.09 -3.94
N ALA A 35 -10.17 7.80 -4.59
CA ALA A 35 -10.70 8.63 -5.67
C ALA A 35 -11.10 10.03 -5.20
N GLU A 36 -11.50 10.17 -3.94
CA GLU A 36 -11.88 11.43 -3.28
C GLU A 36 -10.66 12.30 -2.91
N GLN A 37 -9.43 11.77 -2.97
CA GLN A 37 -8.22 12.52 -2.61
C GLN A 37 -7.75 13.47 -3.74
N SER A 38 -7.23 14.63 -3.34
CA SER A 38 -6.55 15.58 -4.23
C SER A 38 -5.36 14.95 -4.94
N LYS A 39 -5.06 15.41 -6.16
CA LYS A 39 -3.92 14.92 -6.93
C LYS A 39 -2.59 15.38 -6.28
N PRO A 40 -1.55 14.52 -6.24
CA PRO A 40 -1.53 13.14 -6.70
C PRO A 40 -2.27 12.18 -5.74
N ARG A 41 -3.12 11.31 -6.31
CA ARG A 41 -3.87 10.32 -5.54
C ARG A 41 -2.91 9.33 -4.88
N PRO A 42 -3.13 8.96 -3.60
CA PRO A 42 -2.28 7.98 -2.94
C PRO A 42 -2.45 6.58 -3.55
N SER A 43 -1.36 5.82 -3.61
CA SER A 43 -1.42 4.37 -3.92
C SER A 43 -2.15 3.61 -2.80
N ARG A 44 -2.69 2.43 -3.09
CA ARG A 44 -3.34 1.57 -2.06
C ARG A 44 -2.55 1.42 -0.75
N PRO A 45 -1.25 1.07 -0.76
CA PRO A 45 -0.48 0.99 0.49
C PRO A 45 -0.34 2.34 1.22
N GLU A 46 -0.22 3.45 0.48
CA GLU A 46 -0.16 4.79 1.05
C GLU A 46 -1.50 5.22 1.66
N ALA A 47 -2.61 4.86 1.02
CA ALA A 47 -3.95 5.10 1.52
C ALA A 47 -4.18 4.40 2.86
N VAL A 48 -3.79 3.13 2.95
CA VAL A 48 -3.87 2.35 4.20
C VAL A 48 -3.00 2.98 5.29
N ARG A 49 -1.77 3.41 4.98
CA ARG A 49 -0.90 4.10 5.96
C ARG A 49 -1.57 5.35 6.53
N ARG A 50 -2.06 6.23 5.67
CA ARG A 50 -2.74 7.47 6.09
C ARG A 50 -3.99 7.20 6.92
N LEU A 51 -4.76 6.17 6.58
CA LEU A 51 -5.95 5.78 7.33
C LEU A 51 -5.58 5.24 8.73
N ILE A 52 -4.51 4.46 8.83
CA ILE A 52 -3.99 3.97 10.12
C ILE A 52 -3.46 5.13 10.96
N GLU A 53 -2.65 6.02 10.39
CA GLU A 53 -2.14 7.21 11.08
C GLU A 53 -3.30 8.08 11.58
N LYS A 54 -4.31 8.33 10.73
CA LYS A 54 -5.48 9.12 11.12
C LYS A 54 -6.32 8.44 12.22
N ALA A 55 -6.41 7.12 12.22
CA ALA A 55 -7.20 6.37 13.20
C ALA A 55 -6.49 6.22 14.55
N LEU A 56 -5.16 6.25 14.57
CA LEU A 56 -4.34 6.04 15.77
C LEU A 56 -3.69 7.32 16.33
N ALA A 57 -3.80 8.45 15.63
CA ALA A 57 -3.26 9.73 16.10
C ALA A 57 -4.15 10.46 17.13
N ASP A 58 -5.32 9.91 17.45
CA ASP A 58 -6.28 10.46 18.42
C ASP A 58 -6.27 9.72 19.77
N ASP A 59 -5.26 8.86 20.00
CA ASP A 59 -5.01 8.11 21.26
C ASP A 59 -3.70 8.60 21.92
#